data_AF-A0AAV8A1H7-F1
#
_entry.id   AF-A0AAV8A1H7-F1
#
_cell.length_a   1.000
_cell.length_b   1.000
_cell.length_c   1.000
_cell.angle_alpha   90.00
_cell.angle_beta   90.00
_cell.angle_gamma   90.00
#
_symmetry.space_group_name_H-M   'P 1'
#
loop_
_entity.id
_entity.type
_entity.pdbx_description
1 polymer ?
#
loop_
_entity_poly.entity_id
_entity_poly.type
_entity_poly.pdbx_seq_one_letter_code
_entity_poly.pdbx_strand_id
1 'polypeptide(L)'
;MDAQIDDNTNENLDEIESEFVTVSNDGESSSLRLLIGLRNVFSVQLPNMPREYIAKIVLDKRHVSLLVKKNFLVLGGICFRPFPDQKIVEIVFLAVSSNHQQNGLGRKLMSQVKNYVQKSDIYDILTYADNKAVGYFQKQGFSKEITIPDERWKGYLKDYEGGVFMHCKLYPSVDYLGIAKMIQRQKQYLKRVCKNTFEVTNHKGLNFNGRSSIPISEIDGLKEIWDYEKYHSMQLKNNLRSLLTELFDFKFSWPFREPVDKDEVIDYYEVIEIPMDFTIMKKKLANAEYTSFDLFKTDVELIVNNCRNYNRKDTIFHKCAVNLEAFFQKKLKTYKFL
;
A
#
# COMPACT_ATOMS: atom_id res chain seq x y z
N MET A 1 51.72 -2.40 47.46
CA MET A 1 52.84 -2.63 46.53
C MET A 1 52.72 -4.07 46.13
N ASP A 2 52.10 -4.28 44.98
CA ASP A 2 51.44 -5.51 44.56
C ASP A 2 52.43 -6.64 44.29
N ALA A 3 52.12 -7.82 44.82
CA ALA A 3 52.69 -9.08 44.38
C ALA A 3 51.73 -9.68 43.34
N GLN A 4 52.17 -9.75 42.09
CA GLN A 4 51.46 -10.43 41.00
C GLN A 4 51.47 -11.93 41.26
N ILE A 5 50.29 -12.49 41.49
CA ILE A 5 50.00 -13.91 41.34
C ILE A 5 49.54 -14.10 39.89
N ASP A 6 50.35 -14.84 39.14
CA ASP A 6 50.06 -15.28 37.78
C ASP A 6 49.14 -16.52 37.88
N ASP A 7 47.83 -16.28 37.76
CA ASP A 7 46.82 -17.33 37.66
C ASP A 7 45.88 -16.95 36.50
N ASN A 8 46.15 -17.49 35.32
CA ASN A 8 45.13 -17.67 34.27
C ASN A 8 45.64 -18.62 33.18
N THR A 9 45.75 -19.90 33.55
CA THR A 9 45.64 -21.01 32.60
C THR A 9 44.38 -21.78 32.91
N ASN A 10 43.22 -21.25 32.49
CA ASN A 10 42.04 -22.03 32.12
C ASN A 10 40.96 -21.13 31.52
N GLU A 11 40.18 -21.72 30.61
CA GLU A 11 38.96 -21.17 30.00
C GLU A 11 39.12 -20.27 28.76
N ASN A 12 39.19 -20.91 27.59
CA ASN A 12 38.19 -20.68 26.54
C ASN A 12 38.26 -21.81 25.48
N LEU A 13 37.74 -22.98 25.86
CA LEU A 13 37.56 -24.15 24.98
C LEU A 13 36.12 -24.26 24.44
N ASP A 14 35.27 -23.22 24.55
CA ASP A 14 33.82 -23.37 24.36
C ASP A 14 33.14 -22.63 23.18
N GLU A 15 33.83 -21.77 22.43
CA GLU A 15 33.24 -21.12 21.24
C GLU A 15 33.57 -21.83 19.93
N ILE A 16 33.17 -23.09 19.80
CA ILE A 16 33.07 -23.71 18.48
C ILE A 16 31.79 -23.19 17.80
N GLU A 17 31.96 -22.39 16.75
CA GLU A 17 30.87 -21.82 15.95
C GLU A 17 30.00 -22.93 15.33
N SER A 18 28.69 -22.72 15.27
CA SER A 18 27.76 -23.67 14.66
C SER A 18 27.96 -23.74 13.13
N GLU A 19 28.11 -24.94 12.60
CA GLU A 19 28.36 -25.20 11.18
C GLU A 19 27.07 -25.59 10.45
N PHE A 20 26.86 -25.07 9.25
CA PHE A 20 25.76 -25.45 8.37
C PHE A 20 26.25 -26.40 7.29
N VAL A 21 25.64 -27.58 7.20
CA VAL A 21 26.06 -28.65 6.28
C VAL A 21 24.86 -29.11 5.45
N THR A 22 25.08 -29.33 4.16
CA THR A 22 24.10 -30.00 3.29
C THR A 22 24.52 -31.45 3.12
N VAL A 23 23.60 -32.37 3.37
CA VAL A 23 23.84 -33.81 3.35
C VAL A 23 22.69 -34.53 2.64
N SER A 24 23.02 -35.61 1.94
CA SER A 24 22.06 -36.53 1.32
C SER A 24 22.47 -37.97 1.62
N ASN A 25 21.60 -38.95 1.35
CA ASN A 25 21.97 -40.35 1.52
C ASN A 25 22.83 -40.85 0.34
N ASP A 26 24.12 -40.55 0.42
CA ASP A 26 25.18 -41.03 -0.49
C ASP A 26 25.66 -42.45 -0.15
N GLY A 27 25.29 -42.98 1.02
CA GLY A 27 25.75 -44.26 1.55
C GLY A 27 26.99 -44.17 2.44
N GLU A 28 27.58 -42.98 2.59
CA GLU A 28 28.78 -42.77 3.41
C GLU A 28 28.45 -42.74 4.90
N SER A 29 29.33 -43.33 5.71
CA SER A 29 29.13 -43.43 7.16
C SER A 29 29.02 -42.06 7.85
N SER A 30 29.74 -41.06 7.34
CA SER A 30 29.69 -39.68 7.86
C SER A 30 28.33 -39.02 7.60
N SER A 31 27.85 -39.09 6.37
CA SER A 31 26.55 -38.57 5.95
C SER A 31 25.39 -39.26 6.68
N LEU A 32 25.44 -40.59 6.79
CA LEU A 32 24.43 -41.37 7.50
C LEU A 32 24.35 -41.03 8.99
N ARG A 33 25.48 -40.82 9.68
CA ARG A 33 25.49 -40.39 11.08
C ARG A 33 24.79 -39.05 11.26
N LEU A 34 25.06 -38.09 10.38
CA LEU A 34 24.41 -36.78 10.41
C LEU A 34 22.90 -36.88 10.14
N LEU A 35 22.49 -37.67 9.15
CA LEU A 35 21.08 -37.90 8.84
C LEU A 35 20.34 -38.58 9.99
N ILE A 36 20.96 -39.55 10.66
CA ILE A 36 20.39 -40.20 11.86
C ILE A 36 20.24 -39.18 13.00
N GLY A 37 21.25 -38.33 13.22
CA GLY A 37 21.19 -37.25 14.20
C GLY A 37 20.02 -36.29 13.90
N LEU A 38 19.87 -35.87 12.65
CA LEU A 38 18.78 -35.01 12.22
C LEU A 38 17.41 -35.67 12.37
N ARG A 39 17.29 -36.94 11.98
CA ARG A 39 16.08 -37.76 12.16
C ARG A 39 15.67 -37.82 13.62
N ASN A 40 16.61 -37.94 14.55
CA ASN A 40 16.31 -37.94 15.98
C ASN A 40 15.78 -36.57 16.46
N VAL A 41 16.34 -35.46 15.95
CA VAL A 41 15.80 -34.12 16.23
C VAL A 41 14.37 -34.01 15.73
N PHE A 42 14.07 -34.40 14.48
CA PHE A 42 12.71 -34.36 13.95
C PHE A 42 11.75 -35.24 14.76
N SER A 43 12.13 -36.46 15.12
CA SER A 43 11.29 -37.38 15.91
C SER A 43 10.90 -36.83 17.29
N VAL A 44 11.71 -35.94 17.86
CA VAL A 44 11.40 -35.29 19.15
C VAL A 44 10.56 -34.03 18.94
N GLN A 45 10.90 -33.22 17.93
CA GLN A 45 10.29 -31.90 17.72
C GLN A 45 8.98 -31.95 16.93
N LEU A 46 8.71 -33.06 16.22
CA LEU A 46 7.50 -33.28 15.41
C LEU A 46 6.74 -34.50 15.95
N PRO A 47 6.10 -34.42 17.14
CA PRO A 47 5.50 -35.58 17.81
C PRO A 47 4.32 -36.20 17.05
N ASN A 48 3.66 -35.44 16.17
CA ASN A 48 2.55 -35.91 15.34
C ASN A 48 3.03 -36.70 14.11
N MET A 49 4.33 -36.75 13.84
CA MET A 49 4.90 -37.46 12.69
C MET A 49 5.47 -38.82 13.15
N PRO A 50 5.02 -39.95 12.55
CA PRO A 50 5.55 -41.28 12.91
C PRO A 50 7.07 -41.36 12.72
N ARG A 51 7.77 -42.00 13.67
CA ARG A 51 9.24 -42.09 13.64
C ARG A 51 9.75 -42.84 12.42
N GLU A 52 9.06 -43.90 12.01
CA GLU A 52 9.37 -44.69 10.82
C GLU A 52 9.18 -43.86 9.55
N TYR A 53 8.15 -43.00 9.54
CA TYR A 53 7.90 -42.09 8.42
C TYR A 53 9.03 -41.06 8.27
N ILE A 54 9.42 -40.40 9.36
CA ILE A 54 10.54 -39.45 9.38
C ILE A 54 11.81 -40.15 8.88
N ALA A 55 12.12 -41.34 9.41
CA ALA A 55 13.30 -42.09 9.01
C ALA A 55 13.32 -42.43 7.51
N LYS A 56 12.19 -42.89 6.96
CA LYS A 56 12.06 -43.20 5.53
C LYS A 56 12.36 -41.99 4.66
N ILE A 57 11.84 -40.81 5.04
CA ILE A 57 12.01 -39.58 4.25
C ILE A 57 13.42 -39.02 4.38
N VAL A 58 13.95 -38.89 5.59
CA VAL A 58 15.29 -38.32 5.83
C VAL A 58 16.38 -39.17 5.17
N LEU A 59 16.18 -40.48 5.08
CA LEU A 59 17.12 -41.41 4.45
C LEU A 59 16.80 -41.72 2.97
N ASP A 60 15.73 -41.16 2.40
CA ASP A 60 15.44 -41.34 0.97
C ASP A 60 16.43 -40.50 0.13
N LYS A 61 17.07 -41.13 -0.85
CA LYS A 61 18.09 -40.50 -1.71
C LYS A 61 17.57 -39.33 -2.54
N ARG A 62 16.25 -39.22 -2.71
CA ARG A 62 15.61 -38.10 -3.43
C ARG A 62 15.48 -36.86 -2.55
N HIS A 63 15.71 -36.98 -1.24
CA HIS A 63 15.65 -35.87 -0.30
C HIS A 63 17.06 -35.38 0.04
N VAL A 64 17.15 -34.09 0.28
CA VAL A 64 18.34 -33.39 0.72
C VAL A 64 18.04 -32.78 2.09
N SER A 65 19.01 -32.81 2.99
CA SER A 65 18.89 -32.21 4.31
C SER A 65 19.95 -31.14 4.50
N LEU A 66 19.52 -29.93 4.84
CA LEU A 66 20.41 -28.87 5.30
C LEU A 66 20.28 -28.78 6.81
N LEU A 67 21.38 -29.04 7.53
CA LEU A 67 21.41 -29.11 8.98
C LEU A 67 22.40 -28.13 9.57
N VAL A 68 22.22 -27.86 10.87
CA VAL A 68 23.17 -27.11 11.69
C VAL A 68 23.72 -28.03 12.78
N LYS A 69 25.04 -28.04 12.95
CA LYS A 69 25.74 -28.86 13.94
C LYS A 69 26.75 -28.07 14.75
N LYS A 70 27.04 -28.53 15.97
CA LYS A 70 28.23 -28.16 16.75
C LYS A 70 29.04 -29.46 16.94
N ASN A 71 30.24 -29.52 16.37
CA ASN A 71 31.02 -30.76 16.26
C ASN A 71 30.24 -31.87 15.54
N PHE A 72 29.87 -32.93 16.27
CA PHE A 72 29.08 -34.07 15.80
C PHE A 72 27.60 -33.99 16.20
N LEU A 73 27.22 -33.02 17.04
CA LEU A 73 25.85 -32.88 17.54
C LEU A 73 25.00 -32.08 16.55
N VAL A 74 23.96 -32.70 16.01
CA VAL A 74 22.98 -32.03 15.16
C VAL A 74 21.99 -31.25 16.03
N LEU A 75 21.90 -29.94 15.78
CA LEU A 75 21.03 -29.04 16.55
C LEU A 75 19.67 -28.83 15.86
N GLY A 76 19.58 -29.06 14.55
CA GLY A 76 18.37 -28.85 13.77
C GLY A 76 18.65 -28.94 12.27
N GLY A 77 17.59 -28.82 11.47
CA GLY A 77 17.71 -28.82 10.03
C GLY A 77 16.39 -28.72 9.29
N ILE A 78 16.50 -28.69 7.97
CA ILE A 78 15.41 -28.69 7.01
C ILE A 78 15.66 -29.86 6.05
N CYS A 79 14.70 -30.77 5.97
CA CYS A 79 14.68 -31.84 4.97
C CYS A 79 13.72 -31.43 3.85
N PHE A 80 14.20 -31.46 2.62
CA PHE A 80 13.47 -31.00 1.45
C PHE A 80 13.74 -31.88 0.23
N ARG A 81 12.82 -31.84 -0.74
CA ARG A 81 12.90 -32.59 -1.98
C ARG A 81 12.91 -31.64 -3.17
N PRO A 82 14.01 -31.58 -3.95
CA PRO A 82 14.03 -30.83 -5.19
C PRO A 82 13.31 -31.60 -6.32
N PHE A 83 12.60 -30.85 -7.16
CA PHE A 83 11.99 -31.31 -8.40
C PHE A 83 12.53 -30.44 -9.55
N PRO A 84 13.68 -30.80 -10.15
CA PRO A 84 14.36 -29.95 -11.12
C PRO A 84 13.53 -29.63 -12.36
N ASP A 85 12.80 -30.62 -12.89
CA ASP A 85 11.98 -30.45 -14.10
C ASP A 85 10.82 -29.50 -13.87
N GLN A 86 10.15 -29.65 -12.72
CA GLN A 86 9.09 -28.75 -12.28
C GLN A 86 9.65 -27.45 -11.73
N LYS A 87 10.97 -27.29 -11.58
CA LYS A 87 11.61 -26.12 -10.98
C LYS A 87 11.06 -25.75 -9.60
N ILE A 88 10.71 -26.72 -8.76
CA ILE A 88 10.18 -26.48 -7.41
C ILE A 88 10.97 -27.25 -6.35
N VAL A 89 10.84 -26.84 -5.09
CA VAL A 89 11.32 -27.58 -3.93
C VAL A 89 10.20 -27.76 -2.92
N GLU A 90 10.00 -28.98 -2.42
CA GLU A 90 9.11 -29.28 -1.30
C GLU A 90 9.91 -29.31 0.01
N ILE A 91 9.63 -28.44 0.96
CA ILE A 91 10.12 -28.60 2.34
C ILE A 91 9.20 -29.59 3.05
N VAL A 92 9.78 -30.72 3.46
CA VAL A 92 9.07 -31.83 4.10
C VAL A 92 9.14 -31.72 5.62
N PHE A 93 10.33 -31.47 6.19
CA PHE A 93 10.50 -31.29 7.63
C PHE A 93 11.36 -30.08 7.95
N LEU A 94 11.01 -29.42 9.06
CA LEU A 94 11.78 -28.32 9.63
C LEU A 94 11.67 -28.38 11.15
N ALA A 95 12.82 -28.44 11.82
CA ALA A 95 12.88 -28.37 13.27
C ALA A 95 14.26 -27.95 13.76
N VAL A 96 14.26 -27.31 14.93
CA VAL A 96 15.46 -27.02 15.72
C VAL A 96 15.20 -27.55 17.12
N SER A 97 16.21 -28.17 17.73
CA SER A 97 16.17 -28.63 19.11
C SER A 97 15.75 -27.50 20.06
N SER A 98 14.86 -27.80 21.01
CA SER A 98 14.23 -26.84 21.92
C SER A 98 15.22 -25.89 22.59
N ASN A 99 16.37 -26.41 23.01
CA ASN A 99 17.42 -25.66 23.71
C ASN A 99 18.06 -24.55 22.84
N HIS A 100 17.83 -24.57 21.53
CA HIS A 100 18.45 -23.65 20.56
C HIS A 100 17.42 -22.93 19.67
N GLN A 101 16.12 -23.02 19.97
CA GLN A 101 15.07 -22.41 19.16
C GLN A 101 15.09 -20.86 19.17
N GLN A 102 15.57 -20.25 20.25
CA GLN A 102 15.59 -18.77 20.38
C GLN A 102 16.80 -18.10 19.70
N ASN A 103 17.79 -18.86 19.23
CA ASN A 103 19.04 -18.30 18.67
C ASN A 103 18.91 -17.90 17.18
N GLY A 104 17.69 -17.87 16.65
CA GLY A 104 17.44 -17.55 15.24
C GLY A 104 17.95 -18.60 14.24
N LEU A 105 18.32 -19.80 14.70
CA LEU A 105 18.83 -20.88 13.85
C LEU A 105 17.83 -21.27 12.76
N GLY A 106 16.53 -21.32 13.06
CA GLY A 106 15.50 -21.60 12.07
C GLY A 106 15.50 -20.57 10.93
N ARG A 107 15.72 -19.28 11.22
CA ARG A 107 15.85 -18.24 10.19
C ARG A 107 17.12 -18.45 9.36
N LYS A 108 18.25 -18.72 10.02
CA LYS A 108 19.53 -18.96 9.35
C LYS A 108 19.45 -20.19 8.43
N LEU A 109 18.87 -21.30 8.90
CA LEU A 109 18.61 -22.51 8.10
C LEU A 109 17.78 -22.19 6.85
N MET A 110 16.69 -21.44 6.99
CA MET A 110 15.86 -21.06 5.85
C MET A 110 16.62 -20.19 4.85
N SER A 111 17.41 -19.21 5.32
CA SER A 111 18.29 -18.40 4.45
C SER A 111 19.28 -19.28 3.69
N GLN A 112 19.86 -20.29 4.34
CA GLN A 112 20.77 -21.24 3.70
C GLN A 112 20.06 -22.10 2.65
N VAL A 113 18.86 -22.61 2.94
CA VAL A 113 18.04 -23.36 1.97
C VAL A 113 17.69 -22.49 0.77
N LYS A 114 17.24 -21.25 0.97
CA LYS A 114 16.94 -20.34 -0.14
C LYS A 114 18.14 -20.10 -1.05
N ASN A 115 19.32 -19.87 -0.46
CA ASN A 115 20.56 -19.72 -1.21
C ASN A 115 20.95 -21.00 -1.96
N TYR A 116 20.79 -22.17 -1.35
CA TYR A 116 21.04 -23.46 -2.00
C TYR A 116 20.11 -23.70 -3.20
N VAL A 117 18.81 -23.44 -3.00
CA VAL A 117 17.76 -23.64 -4.01
C VAL A 117 17.95 -22.65 -5.17
N GLN A 118 18.26 -21.39 -4.88
CA GLN A 118 18.55 -20.35 -5.87
C GLN A 118 19.78 -20.68 -6.73
N LYS A 119 20.84 -21.26 -6.16
CA LYS A 119 22.01 -21.73 -6.91
C LYS A 119 21.70 -22.89 -7.86
N SER A 120 20.59 -23.58 -7.63
CA SER A 120 20.09 -24.66 -8.49
C SER A 120 19.08 -24.18 -9.54
N ASP A 121 18.97 -22.86 -9.75
CA ASP A 121 18.03 -22.23 -10.68
C ASP A 121 16.56 -22.66 -10.42
N ILE A 122 16.21 -22.73 -9.13
CA ILE A 122 14.86 -22.99 -8.63
C ILE A 122 14.42 -21.79 -7.78
N TYR A 123 13.18 -21.33 -7.97
CA TYR A 123 12.68 -20.10 -7.34
C TYR A 123 11.35 -20.28 -6.60
N ASP A 124 10.83 -21.49 -6.48
CA ASP A 124 9.53 -21.73 -5.86
C ASP A 124 9.66 -22.84 -4.83
N ILE A 125 9.43 -22.50 -3.56
CA ILE A 125 9.47 -23.42 -2.42
C ILE A 125 8.06 -23.62 -1.90
N LEU A 126 7.64 -24.87 -1.79
CA LEU A 126 6.32 -25.28 -1.31
C LEU A 126 6.46 -26.09 -0.02
N THR A 127 5.45 -26.04 0.83
CA THR A 127 5.45 -26.79 2.10
C THR A 127 4.02 -26.95 2.61
N TYR A 128 3.78 -28.03 3.35
CA TYR A 128 2.63 -28.16 4.22
C TYR A 128 3.05 -27.83 5.66
N ALA A 129 2.61 -26.69 6.17
CA ALA A 129 2.95 -26.24 7.50
C ALA A 129 1.91 -26.68 8.52
N ASP A 130 2.34 -27.13 9.71
CA ASP A 130 1.47 -27.19 10.88
C ASP A 130 0.91 -25.79 11.17
N ASN A 131 -0.35 -25.71 11.60
CA ASN A 131 -1.01 -24.48 12.04
C ASN A 131 -0.15 -23.64 13.01
N LYS A 132 0.60 -24.30 13.91
CA LYS A 132 1.52 -23.62 14.87
C LYS A 132 2.75 -23.02 14.19
N ALA A 133 3.14 -23.54 13.03
CA ALA A 133 4.33 -23.11 12.27
C ALA A 133 4.02 -22.05 11.20
N VAL A 134 2.75 -21.81 10.85
CA VAL A 134 2.34 -20.84 9.81
C VAL A 134 2.98 -19.47 10.01
N GLY A 135 2.97 -18.96 11.25
CA GLY A 135 3.57 -17.64 11.56
C GLY A 135 5.09 -17.60 11.36
N TYR A 136 5.79 -18.72 11.56
CA TYR A 136 7.22 -18.83 11.23
C TYR A 136 7.42 -18.74 9.71
N PHE A 137 6.67 -19.53 8.94
CA PHE A 137 6.78 -19.55 7.48
C PHE A 137 6.41 -18.20 6.85
N GLN A 138 5.38 -17.51 7.36
CA GLN A 138 5.03 -16.14 6.94
C GLN A 138 6.20 -15.17 7.15
N LYS A 139 6.87 -15.24 8.30
CA LYS A 139 8.09 -14.44 8.56
C LYS A 139 9.25 -14.80 7.63
N GLN A 140 9.25 -16.01 7.09
CA GLN A 140 10.20 -16.44 6.05
C GLN A 140 9.72 -16.10 4.64
N GLY A 141 8.62 -15.38 4.44
CA GLY A 141 8.12 -14.97 3.12
C GLY A 141 7.30 -16.04 2.40
N PHE A 142 6.73 -17.00 3.12
CA PHE A 142 5.71 -17.90 2.58
C PHE A 142 4.33 -17.26 2.68
N SER A 143 3.50 -17.50 1.67
CA SER A 143 2.08 -17.12 1.61
C SER A 143 1.21 -18.38 1.51
N LYS A 144 -0.07 -18.26 1.89
CA LYS A 144 -1.09 -19.29 1.59
C LYS A 144 -1.53 -19.25 0.12
N GLU A 145 -1.22 -18.15 -0.57
CA GLU A 145 -1.50 -17.98 -1.98
C GLU A 145 -0.43 -18.68 -2.83
N ILE A 146 -0.86 -19.64 -3.65
CA ILE A 146 0.00 -20.37 -4.58
C ILE A 146 -0.07 -19.65 -5.93
N THR A 147 1.06 -19.06 -6.35
CA THR A 147 1.12 -18.18 -7.53
C THR A 147 1.66 -18.88 -8.78
N ILE A 148 1.96 -20.17 -8.67
CA ILE A 148 2.44 -21.02 -9.77
C ILE A 148 1.30 -21.92 -10.29
N PRO A 149 1.29 -22.31 -11.57
CA PRO A 149 0.25 -23.16 -12.15
C PRO A 149 0.15 -24.52 -11.44
N ASP A 150 -1.08 -25.05 -11.32
CA ASP A 150 -1.38 -26.34 -10.69
C ASP A 150 -0.55 -27.49 -11.28
N GLU A 151 -0.35 -27.51 -12.60
CA GLU A 151 0.36 -28.57 -13.33
C GLU A 151 1.81 -28.72 -12.88
N ARG A 152 2.39 -27.66 -12.31
CA ARG A 152 3.79 -27.64 -11.86
C ARG A 152 3.98 -28.39 -10.54
N TRP A 153 2.95 -28.52 -9.70
CA TRP A 153 3.10 -29.04 -8.34
C TRP A 153 2.09 -30.13 -7.96
N LYS A 154 0.89 -30.13 -8.56
CA LYS A 154 -0.17 -31.07 -8.25
C LYS A 154 0.24 -32.49 -8.63
N GLY A 155 0.16 -33.41 -7.66
CA GLY A 155 0.59 -34.81 -7.81
C GLY A 155 2.07 -35.08 -7.54
N TYR A 156 2.89 -34.05 -7.32
CA TYR A 156 4.32 -34.21 -6.97
C TYR A 156 4.56 -34.17 -5.45
N LEU A 157 3.83 -33.31 -4.76
CA LEU A 157 3.95 -33.11 -3.32
C LEU A 157 3.09 -34.08 -2.53
N LYS A 158 3.47 -34.31 -1.27
CA LYS A 158 2.66 -35.10 -0.36
C LYS A 158 1.66 -34.23 0.37
N ASP A 159 0.40 -34.67 0.37
CA ASP A 159 -0.65 -34.04 1.16
C ASP A 159 -0.54 -34.49 2.63
N TYR A 160 -0.58 -33.52 3.53
CA TYR A 160 -0.59 -33.77 4.98
C TYR A 160 -1.92 -33.30 5.56
N GLU A 161 -2.66 -34.23 6.15
CA GLU A 161 -3.95 -33.94 6.75
C GLU A 161 -3.82 -32.88 7.85
N GLY A 162 -4.66 -31.84 7.81
CA GLY A 162 -4.62 -30.72 8.75
C GLY A 162 -3.45 -29.74 8.56
N GLY A 163 -2.61 -29.92 7.54
CA GLY A 163 -1.55 -29.00 7.16
C GLY A 163 -2.06 -27.81 6.34
N VAL A 164 -1.44 -26.65 6.52
CA VAL A 164 -1.69 -25.46 5.70
C VAL A 164 -0.68 -25.46 4.54
N PHE A 165 -1.18 -25.55 3.32
CA PHE A 165 -0.34 -25.46 2.14
C PHE A 165 0.17 -24.01 1.94
N MET A 166 1.48 -23.87 1.75
CA MET A 166 2.14 -22.56 1.66
C MET A 166 3.21 -22.53 0.57
N HIS A 167 3.38 -21.36 -0.04
CA HIS A 167 4.31 -21.09 -1.13
C HIS A 167 5.23 -19.91 -0.84
N CYS A 168 6.53 -20.05 -1.09
CA CYS A 168 7.52 -18.99 -1.07
C CYS A 168 8.18 -18.83 -2.43
N LYS A 169 7.91 -17.70 -3.08
CA LYS A 169 8.59 -17.28 -4.30
C LYS A 169 9.91 -16.59 -3.96
N LEU A 170 10.99 -17.04 -4.57
CA LEU A 170 12.33 -16.45 -4.47
C LEU A 170 12.58 -15.49 -5.64
N TYR A 171 13.46 -14.53 -5.40
CA TYR A 171 13.85 -13.53 -6.40
C TYR A 171 15.34 -13.68 -6.71
N PRO A 172 15.73 -13.87 -7.99
CA PRO A 172 17.13 -14.12 -8.38
C PRO A 172 18.11 -13.03 -7.93
N SER A 173 17.65 -11.79 -7.80
CA SER A 173 18.47 -10.63 -7.40
C SER A 173 18.63 -10.46 -5.90
N VAL A 174 17.92 -11.25 -5.08
CA VAL A 174 17.94 -11.12 -3.62
C VAL A 174 19.01 -12.03 -3.02
N ASP A 175 19.91 -11.43 -2.23
CA ASP A 175 20.84 -12.16 -1.36
C ASP A 175 20.14 -12.50 -0.04
N TYR A 176 19.64 -13.74 0.06
CA TYR A 176 18.92 -14.22 1.25
C TYR A 176 19.83 -14.47 2.47
N LEU A 177 21.15 -14.60 2.29
CA LEU A 177 22.11 -14.68 3.39
C LEU A 177 22.40 -13.28 3.96
N GLY A 178 22.52 -12.29 3.09
CA GLY A 178 22.84 -10.90 3.41
C GLY A 178 21.65 -9.95 3.50
N ILE A 179 20.40 -10.45 3.56
CA ILE A 179 19.20 -9.62 3.41
C ILE A 179 19.15 -8.40 4.34
N ALA A 180 19.62 -8.55 5.59
CA ALA A 180 19.67 -7.46 6.55
C ALA A 180 20.64 -6.34 6.10
N LYS A 181 21.83 -6.71 5.62
CA LYS A 181 22.82 -5.77 5.07
C LYS A 181 22.30 -5.13 3.78
N MET A 182 21.62 -5.89 2.92
CA MET A 182 21.00 -5.40 1.69
C MET A 182 19.94 -4.31 2.00
N ILE A 183 18.99 -4.61 2.90
CA ILE A 183 17.95 -3.65 3.32
C ILE A 183 18.57 -2.42 3.97
N GLN A 184 19.61 -2.58 4.80
CA GLN A 184 20.31 -1.46 5.42
C GLN A 184 20.93 -0.52 4.37
N ARG A 185 21.59 -1.07 3.34
CA ARG A 185 22.17 -0.29 2.24
C ARG A 185 21.07 0.44 1.45
N GLN A 186 19.97 -0.24 1.12
CA GLN A 186 18.83 0.36 0.42
C GLN A 186 18.21 1.51 1.22
N LYS A 187 18.00 1.32 2.53
CA LYS A 187 17.47 2.36 3.43
C LYS A 187 18.41 3.56 3.52
N GLN A 188 19.72 3.34 3.58
CA GLN A 188 20.71 4.42 3.58
C GLN A 188 20.70 5.19 2.27
N TYR A 189 20.60 4.50 1.14
CA TYR A 189 20.48 5.13 -0.18
C TYR A 189 19.23 6.01 -0.27
N LEU A 190 18.05 5.47 0.08
CA LEU A 190 16.80 6.24 0.08
C LEU A 190 16.88 7.46 1.00
N LYS A 191 17.47 7.32 2.20
CA LYS A 191 17.69 8.46 3.09
C LYS A 191 18.56 9.55 2.46
N ARG A 192 19.58 9.19 1.68
CA ARG A 192 20.42 10.16 0.97
C ARG A 192 19.65 10.86 -0.15
N VAL A 193 18.91 10.10 -0.95
CA VAL A 193 18.05 10.66 -2.01
C VAL A 193 17.02 11.60 -1.40
N CYS A 194 16.27 11.16 -0.39
CA CYS A 194 15.28 12.02 0.28
C CYS A 194 15.89 13.30 0.85
N LYS A 195 17.09 13.25 1.44
CA LYS A 195 17.77 14.46 1.94
C LYS A 195 18.17 15.44 0.84
N ASN A 196 18.52 14.93 -0.34
CA ASN A 196 18.94 15.77 -1.46
C ASN A 196 17.75 16.27 -2.29
N THR A 197 16.61 15.59 -2.23
CA THR A 197 15.38 15.94 -2.97
C THR A 197 14.42 16.79 -2.16
N PHE A 198 14.34 16.54 -0.84
CA PHE A 198 13.48 17.29 0.06
C PHE A 198 14.38 18.05 1.03
N GLU A 199 14.52 19.37 0.82
CA GLU A 199 15.02 20.24 1.87
C GLU A 199 14.04 20.18 3.04
N VAL A 200 14.47 19.61 4.16
CA VAL A 200 13.70 19.72 5.40
C VAL A 200 13.96 21.13 5.95
N THR A 201 13.19 22.10 5.47
CA THR A 201 13.18 23.45 6.03
C THR A 201 12.51 23.39 7.41
N ASN A 202 13.31 23.57 8.46
CA ASN A 202 12.77 23.80 9.79
C ASN A 202 12.16 25.20 9.83
N HIS A 203 10.85 25.28 9.62
CA HIS A 203 10.11 26.52 9.80
C HIS A 203 10.04 26.85 11.29
N LYS A 204 10.14 28.15 11.63
CA LYS A 204 9.92 28.60 13.02
C LYS A 204 8.46 28.31 13.41
N GLY A 205 8.22 28.13 14.70
CA GLY A 205 6.86 28.01 15.22
C GLY A 205 6.00 29.23 14.89
N LEU A 206 4.69 29.04 14.75
CA LEU A 206 3.74 30.11 14.43
C LEU A 206 3.79 31.21 15.49
N ASN A 207 3.89 32.47 15.05
CA ASN A 207 3.84 33.63 15.94
C ASN A 207 2.59 34.46 15.66
N PHE A 208 1.72 34.55 16.66
CA PHE A 208 0.42 35.22 16.57
C PHE A 208 0.50 36.72 16.85
N ASN A 209 1.59 37.25 17.43
CA ASN A 209 1.74 38.67 17.79
C ASN A 209 0.51 39.26 18.51
N GLY A 210 -0.14 38.47 19.39
CA GLY A 210 -1.34 38.88 20.12
C GLY A 210 -2.67 38.78 19.34
N ARG A 211 -2.67 38.28 18.10
CA ARG A 211 -3.87 37.98 17.32
C ARG A 211 -4.49 36.65 17.77
N SER A 212 -5.81 36.52 17.66
CA SER A 212 -6.53 35.25 17.88
C SER A 212 -6.40 34.27 16.70
N SER A 213 -5.98 34.75 15.53
CA SER A 213 -5.79 33.94 14.32
C SER A 213 -4.70 34.54 13.41
N ILE A 214 -4.10 33.70 12.57
CA ILE A 214 -3.14 34.08 11.52
C ILE A 214 -3.72 33.61 10.18
N PRO A 215 -3.72 34.46 9.14
CA PRO A 215 -4.12 34.04 7.80
C PRO A 215 -3.28 32.86 7.29
N ILE A 216 -3.92 31.89 6.63
CA ILE A 216 -3.23 30.70 6.06
C ILE A 216 -2.08 31.09 5.13
N SER A 217 -2.21 32.22 4.42
CA SER A 217 -1.18 32.77 3.53
C SER A 217 0.10 33.23 4.25
N GLU A 218 0.02 33.54 5.55
CA GLU A 218 1.15 33.94 6.39
C GLU A 218 1.88 32.72 7.01
N ILE A 219 1.39 31.49 6.76
CA ILE A 219 2.01 30.26 7.26
C ILE A 219 3.00 29.72 6.24
N ASP A 220 4.29 29.79 6.57
CA ASP A 220 5.37 29.21 5.76
C ASP A 220 5.19 27.69 5.61
N GLY A 221 5.47 27.15 4.43
CA GLY A 221 5.28 25.73 4.10
C GLY A 221 3.86 25.35 3.65
N LEU A 222 2.85 26.19 3.92
CA LEU A 222 1.50 26.00 3.35
C LEU A 222 1.33 26.64 1.97
N LYS A 223 2.16 27.61 1.58
CA LYS A 223 2.07 28.24 0.24
C LYS A 223 2.25 27.26 -0.93
N GLU A 224 3.02 26.19 -0.74
CA GLU A 224 3.32 25.19 -1.78
C GLU A 224 2.30 24.04 -1.82
N ILE A 225 1.54 23.86 -0.74
CA ILE A 225 0.59 22.75 -0.55
C ILE A 225 -0.85 23.25 -0.68
N TRP A 226 -1.10 24.49 -0.25
CA TRP A 226 -2.39 25.15 -0.25
C TRP A 226 -2.56 25.92 -1.56
N ASP A 227 -3.22 25.26 -2.52
CA ASP A 227 -3.66 25.89 -3.74
C ASP A 227 -4.80 26.89 -3.42
N TYR A 228 -4.38 28.09 -3.02
CA TYR A 228 -5.27 29.19 -2.63
C TYR A 228 -6.27 29.51 -3.75
N GLU A 229 -5.83 29.48 -5.00
CA GLU A 229 -6.67 29.71 -6.17
C GLU A 229 -7.74 28.63 -6.32
N LYS A 230 -7.39 27.37 -6.10
CA LYS A 230 -8.35 26.25 -6.11
C LYS A 230 -9.35 26.29 -4.96
N TYR A 231 -8.92 26.64 -3.75
CA TYR A 231 -9.82 26.80 -2.62
C TYR A 231 -10.80 27.96 -2.84
N HIS A 232 -10.29 29.12 -3.28
CA HIS A 232 -11.10 30.31 -3.52
C HIS A 232 -12.08 30.12 -4.68
N SER A 233 -11.63 29.50 -5.78
CA SER A 233 -12.51 29.14 -6.91
C SER A 233 -13.58 28.13 -6.52
N MET A 234 -13.27 27.14 -5.67
CA MET A 234 -14.26 26.18 -5.17
C MET A 234 -15.30 26.86 -4.28
N GLN A 235 -14.88 27.78 -3.40
CA GLN A 235 -15.81 28.53 -2.55
C GLN A 235 -16.70 29.48 -3.37
N LEU A 236 -16.13 30.19 -4.34
CA LEU A 236 -16.89 31.00 -5.29
C LEU A 236 -17.92 30.15 -6.05
N LYS A 237 -17.49 29.02 -6.63
CA LYS A 237 -18.38 28.10 -7.37
C LYS A 237 -19.55 27.61 -6.51
N ASN A 238 -19.29 27.25 -5.25
CA ASN A 238 -20.32 26.82 -4.31
C ASN A 238 -21.31 27.94 -3.97
N ASN A 239 -20.81 29.15 -3.72
CA ASN A 239 -21.65 30.32 -3.44
C ASN A 239 -22.54 30.68 -4.64
N LEU A 240 -21.97 30.69 -5.86
CA LEU A 240 -22.72 30.93 -7.10
C LEU A 240 -23.77 29.84 -7.34
N ARG A 241 -23.44 28.58 -7.06
CA ARG A 241 -24.41 27.47 -7.17
C ARG A 241 -25.58 27.64 -6.22
N SER A 242 -25.32 28.01 -4.98
CA SER A 242 -26.37 28.27 -3.98
C SER A 242 -27.26 29.42 -4.43
N LEU A 243 -26.66 30.55 -4.84
CA LEU A 243 -27.40 31.72 -5.30
C LEU A 243 -28.24 31.42 -6.56
N LEU A 244 -27.68 30.71 -7.54
CA LEU A 244 -28.42 30.30 -8.75
C LEU A 244 -29.59 29.38 -8.41
N THR A 245 -29.43 28.50 -7.42
CA THR A 245 -30.51 27.64 -6.93
C THR A 245 -31.63 28.48 -6.30
N GLU A 246 -31.27 29.44 -5.44
CA GLU A 246 -32.26 30.35 -4.82
C GLU A 246 -32.99 31.22 -5.86
N LEU A 247 -32.30 31.67 -6.91
CA LEU A 247 -32.91 32.40 -8.04
C LEU A 247 -33.85 31.49 -8.84
N PHE A 248 -33.44 30.25 -9.10
CA PHE A 248 -34.25 29.27 -9.81
C PHE A 248 -35.53 28.92 -9.04
N ASP A 249 -35.45 28.75 -7.72
CA ASP A 249 -36.58 28.37 -6.87
C ASP A 249 -37.52 29.54 -6.54
N PHE A 250 -37.12 30.78 -6.85
CA PHE A 250 -37.94 31.96 -6.62
C PHE A 250 -39.26 31.88 -7.43
N LYS A 251 -40.41 32.17 -6.79
CA LYS A 251 -41.73 31.98 -7.41
C LYS A 251 -41.96 32.75 -8.71
N PHE A 252 -41.29 33.88 -8.92
CA PHE A 252 -41.41 34.70 -10.13
C PHE A 252 -40.34 34.41 -11.17
N SER A 253 -39.54 33.35 -10.99
CA SER A 253 -38.47 33.02 -11.93
C SER A 253 -38.89 32.11 -13.07
N TRP A 254 -40.12 31.57 -13.05
CA TRP A 254 -40.58 30.57 -14.00
C TRP A 254 -40.34 30.89 -15.49
N PRO A 255 -40.40 32.15 -15.98
CA PRO A 255 -40.12 32.44 -17.39
C PRO A 255 -38.64 32.33 -17.78
N PHE A 256 -37.74 32.32 -16.80
CA PHE A 256 -36.28 32.38 -17.01
C PHE A 256 -35.60 31.04 -16.74
N ARG A 257 -36.39 30.01 -16.43
CA ARG A 257 -35.87 28.69 -16.06
C ARG A 257 -35.35 27.91 -17.27
N GLU A 258 -35.95 28.15 -18.43
CA GLU A 258 -35.61 27.53 -19.71
C GLU A 258 -35.52 28.62 -20.79
N PRO A 259 -34.81 28.36 -21.90
CA PRO A 259 -34.77 29.29 -23.04
C PRO A 259 -36.17 29.52 -23.62
N VAL A 260 -36.38 30.70 -24.20
CA VAL A 260 -37.61 31.01 -24.94
C VAL A 260 -37.72 30.08 -26.15
N ASP A 261 -38.87 29.44 -26.32
CA ASP A 261 -39.09 28.55 -27.47
C ASP A 261 -39.26 29.40 -28.74
N LYS A 262 -38.38 29.18 -29.73
CA LYS A 262 -38.41 29.86 -31.03
C LYS A 262 -39.66 29.54 -31.85
N ASP A 263 -40.27 28.38 -31.61
CA ASP A 263 -41.46 27.94 -32.34
C ASP A 263 -42.73 28.57 -31.73
N GLU A 264 -42.68 28.95 -30.44
CA GLU A 264 -43.75 29.68 -29.75
C GLU A 264 -43.61 31.21 -29.90
N VAL A 265 -42.37 31.72 -29.94
CA VAL A 265 -42.06 33.15 -30.00
C VAL A 265 -41.11 33.44 -31.17
N ILE A 266 -41.71 33.58 -32.35
CA ILE A 266 -41.01 33.57 -33.66
C ILE A 266 -39.97 34.69 -33.80
N ASP A 267 -40.27 35.90 -33.35
CA ASP A 267 -39.42 37.09 -33.51
C ASP A 267 -38.43 37.31 -32.34
N TYR A 268 -38.46 36.47 -31.31
CA TYR A 268 -37.67 36.69 -30.09
C TYR A 268 -36.17 36.82 -30.36
N TYR A 269 -35.64 35.90 -31.16
CA TYR A 269 -34.22 35.83 -31.50
C TYR A 269 -33.79 36.83 -32.59
N GLU A 270 -34.73 37.53 -33.21
CA GLU A 270 -34.44 38.69 -34.08
C GLU A 270 -34.31 39.97 -33.26
N VAL A 271 -35.04 40.06 -32.14
CA VAL A 271 -35.06 41.24 -31.25
C VAL A 271 -34.01 41.17 -30.14
N ILE A 272 -33.72 39.97 -29.61
CA ILE A 272 -32.78 39.77 -28.51
C ILE A 272 -31.45 39.20 -29.02
N GLU A 273 -30.42 40.04 -28.99
CA GLU A 273 -29.08 39.74 -29.52
C GLU A 273 -28.32 38.68 -28.71
N ILE A 274 -28.41 38.71 -27.38
CA ILE A 274 -27.71 37.79 -26.49
C ILE A 274 -28.73 37.12 -25.55
N PRO A 275 -29.37 36.02 -25.98
CA PRO A 275 -30.27 35.25 -25.14
C PRO A 275 -29.57 34.70 -23.89
N MET A 276 -30.25 34.70 -22.75
CA MET A 276 -29.75 34.16 -21.48
C MET A 276 -30.91 33.62 -20.65
N ASP A 277 -30.65 32.51 -19.95
CA ASP A 277 -31.60 31.84 -19.06
C ASP A 277 -30.84 31.04 -17.98
N PHE A 278 -31.56 30.52 -16.98
CA PHE A 278 -30.92 29.78 -15.89
C PHE A 278 -30.36 28.42 -16.29
N THR A 279 -30.84 27.79 -17.35
CA THR A 279 -30.23 26.56 -17.90
C THR A 279 -28.89 26.88 -18.55
N ILE A 280 -28.75 28.01 -19.26
CA ILE A 280 -27.46 28.50 -19.76
C ILE A 280 -26.54 28.84 -18.59
N MET A 281 -26.99 29.61 -17.60
CA MET A 281 -26.17 29.93 -16.43
C MET A 281 -25.71 28.68 -15.67
N LYS A 282 -26.57 27.65 -15.53
CA LYS A 282 -26.18 26.36 -14.93
C LYS A 282 -25.05 25.68 -15.71
N LYS A 283 -25.09 25.71 -17.04
CA LYS A 283 -24.03 25.18 -17.91
C LYS A 283 -22.73 25.96 -17.76
N LYS A 284 -22.77 27.29 -17.82
CA LYS A 284 -21.62 28.17 -17.62
C LYS A 284 -20.95 27.94 -16.26
N LEU A 285 -21.74 27.77 -15.21
CA LEU A 285 -21.25 27.44 -13.86
C LEU A 285 -20.62 26.03 -13.79
N ALA A 286 -21.21 25.04 -14.46
CA ALA A 286 -20.65 23.68 -14.52
C ALA A 286 -19.29 23.68 -15.22
N ASN A 287 -19.17 24.44 -16.32
CA ASN A 287 -17.97 24.62 -17.14
C ASN A 287 -16.92 25.56 -16.52
N ALA A 288 -17.16 26.10 -15.32
CA ALA A 288 -16.27 27.04 -14.62
C ALA A 288 -16.02 28.37 -15.40
N GLU A 289 -17.00 28.82 -16.18
CA GLU A 289 -16.92 30.09 -16.93
C GLU A 289 -17.13 31.32 -16.04
N TYR A 290 -17.68 31.17 -14.84
CA TYR A 290 -17.80 32.24 -13.84
C TYR A 290 -16.58 32.30 -12.93
N THR A 291 -15.50 32.89 -13.44
CA THR A 291 -14.25 33.12 -12.68
C THR A 291 -14.36 34.26 -11.68
N SER A 292 -15.38 35.10 -11.79
CA SER A 292 -15.70 36.16 -10.82
C SER A 292 -17.22 36.27 -10.60
N PHE A 293 -17.61 36.89 -9.48
CA PHE A 293 -19.01 37.18 -9.20
C PHE A 293 -19.63 38.14 -10.24
N ASP A 294 -18.85 39.11 -10.75
CA ASP A 294 -19.34 40.08 -11.72
C ASP A 294 -19.82 39.42 -13.01
N LEU A 295 -19.13 38.38 -13.50
CA LEU A 295 -19.58 37.63 -14.68
C LEU A 295 -20.93 36.96 -14.46
N PHE A 296 -21.16 36.39 -13.26
CA PHE A 296 -22.45 35.81 -12.89
C PHE A 296 -23.53 36.90 -12.79
N LYS A 297 -23.21 38.04 -12.19
CA LYS A 297 -24.10 39.19 -12.05
C LYS A 297 -24.54 39.73 -13.41
N THR A 298 -23.61 39.89 -14.35
CA THR A 298 -23.91 40.36 -15.71
C THR A 298 -24.93 39.47 -16.40
N ASP A 299 -24.82 38.14 -16.28
CA ASP A 299 -25.78 37.22 -16.90
C ASP A 299 -27.17 37.29 -16.23
N VAL A 300 -27.26 37.49 -14.91
CA VAL A 300 -28.56 37.71 -14.23
C VAL A 300 -29.21 39.02 -14.70
N GLU A 301 -28.43 40.08 -14.81
CA GLU A 301 -28.90 41.38 -15.31
C GLU A 301 -29.34 41.29 -16.78
N LEU A 302 -28.65 40.49 -17.59
CA LEU A 302 -29.00 40.23 -18.99
C LEU A 302 -30.38 39.55 -19.12
N ILE A 303 -30.68 38.54 -18.28
CA ILE A 303 -32.01 37.91 -18.23
C ILE A 303 -33.11 38.96 -17.98
N VAL A 304 -32.90 39.83 -17.00
CA VAL A 304 -33.87 40.88 -16.62
C VAL A 304 -34.02 41.89 -17.75
N ASN A 305 -32.92 42.35 -18.34
CA ASN A 305 -32.91 43.37 -19.39
C ASN A 305 -33.54 42.87 -20.69
N ASN A 306 -33.20 41.65 -21.12
CA ASN A 306 -33.81 41.03 -22.30
C ASN A 306 -35.32 40.90 -22.14
N CYS A 307 -35.77 40.46 -20.95
CA CYS A 307 -37.20 40.34 -20.69
C CYS A 307 -37.92 41.70 -20.76
N ARG A 308 -37.33 42.76 -20.19
CA ARG A 308 -37.91 44.12 -20.23
C ARG A 308 -37.85 44.75 -21.61
N ASN A 309 -36.84 44.44 -22.40
CA ASN A 309 -36.69 44.93 -23.77
C ASN A 309 -37.78 44.33 -24.68
N TYR A 310 -37.99 43.02 -24.59
CA TYR A 310 -38.97 42.33 -25.42
C TYR A 310 -40.42 42.52 -24.94
N ASN A 311 -40.66 42.54 -23.63
CA ASN A 311 -42.01 42.53 -23.07
C ASN A 311 -42.48 43.91 -22.57
N ARG A 312 -43.73 44.28 -22.91
CA ARG A 312 -44.37 45.50 -22.39
C ARG A 312 -44.57 45.46 -20.87
N LYS A 313 -44.56 46.64 -20.23
CA LYS A 313 -44.58 46.81 -18.76
C LYS A 313 -45.79 46.18 -18.05
N ASP A 314 -46.91 46.06 -18.74
CA ASP A 314 -48.18 45.53 -18.23
C ASP A 314 -48.23 43.98 -18.21
N THR A 315 -47.33 43.33 -18.95
CA THR A 315 -47.26 41.86 -19.06
C THR A 315 -46.81 41.19 -17.77
N ILE A 316 -47.22 39.92 -17.60
CA ILE A 316 -46.77 39.09 -16.48
C ILE A 316 -45.25 38.85 -16.52
N PHE A 317 -44.66 38.73 -17.71
CA PHE A 317 -43.24 38.52 -17.91
C PHE A 317 -42.41 39.71 -17.43
N HIS A 318 -42.77 40.93 -17.82
CA HIS A 318 -42.10 42.13 -17.35
C HIS A 318 -42.20 42.27 -15.82
N LYS A 319 -43.36 41.95 -15.23
CA LYS A 319 -43.53 41.91 -13.77
C LYS A 319 -42.63 40.85 -13.11
N CYS A 320 -42.47 39.68 -13.73
CA CYS A 320 -41.53 38.65 -13.24
C CYS A 320 -40.09 39.16 -13.23
N ALA A 321 -39.64 39.85 -14.28
CA ALA A 321 -38.29 40.43 -14.35
C ALA A 321 -38.04 41.48 -13.25
N VAL A 322 -39.03 42.35 -12.98
CA VAL A 322 -38.96 43.32 -11.86
C VAL A 322 -38.84 42.63 -10.50
N ASN A 323 -39.62 41.59 -10.26
CA ASN A 323 -39.56 40.84 -9.01
C ASN A 323 -38.25 40.06 -8.86
N LEU A 324 -37.74 39.46 -9.94
CA LEU A 324 -36.48 38.74 -9.94
C LEU A 324 -35.30 39.67 -9.62
N GLU A 325 -35.23 40.84 -10.26
CA GLU A 325 -34.20 41.84 -9.99
C GLU A 325 -34.22 42.30 -8.53
N ALA A 326 -35.40 42.62 -7.99
CA ALA A 326 -35.54 43.03 -6.58
C ALA A 326 -35.11 41.91 -5.62
N PHE A 327 -35.44 40.65 -5.92
CA PHE A 327 -35.01 39.50 -5.14
C PHE A 327 -33.49 39.30 -5.21
N PHE A 328 -32.90 39.39 -6.40
CA PHE A 328 -31.46 39.31 -6.59
C PHE A 328 -30.73 40.40 -5.81
N GLN A 329 -31.16 41.67 -5.90
CA GLN A 329 -30.61 42.78 -5.12
C GLN A 329 -30.68 42.57 -3.61
N LYS A 330 -31.75 41.92 -3.11
CA LYS A 330 -31.84 41.53 -1.70
C LYS A 330 -30.78 40.48 -1.35
N LYS A 331 -30.54 39.50 -2.23
CA LYS A 331 -29.53 38.45 -2.03
C LYS A 331 -28.10 39.02 -2.08
N LEU A 332 -27.82 40.03 -2.90
CA LEU A 332 -26.50 40.70 -2.92
C LEU A 332 -26.10 41.28 -1.56
N LYS A 333 -27.07 41.66 -0.71
CA LYS A 333 -26.79 42.15 0.65
C LYS A 333 -26.46 41.03 1.64
N THR A 334 -26.93 39.81 1.37
CA THR A 334 -26.72 38.63 2.23
C THR A 334 -25.42 37.93 1.89
N TYR A 335 -25.14 37.75 0.60
CA TYR A 335 -23.85 37.31 0.11
C TYR A 335 -22.90 38.50 0.22
N LYS A 336 -22.34 38.75 1.41
CA LYS A 336 -21.16 39.61 1.54
C LYS A 336 -20.05 38.96 0.73
N PHE A 337 -19.95 39.32 -0.55
CA PHE A 337 -18.83 38.89 -1.39
C PHE A 337 -17.57 39.45 -0.73
N LEU A 338 -16.71 38.50 -0.31
CA LEU A 338 -15.63 38.61 0.67
C LEU A 338 -14.73 39.84 0.48
#